data_AF-A0A1Q8LHT9-F1
#
_entry.id   AF-A0A1Q8LHT9-F1
#
_cell.length_a   1.000
_cell.length_b   1.000
_cell.length_c   1.000
_cell.angle_alpha   90.00
_cell.angle_beta   90.00
_cell.angle_gamma   90.00
#
_symmetry.space_group_name_H-M   'P 1'
#
loop_
_entity.id
_entity.type
_entity.pdbx_description
1 polymer ?
#
loop_
_entity_poly.entity_id
_entity_poly.type
_entity_poly.pdbx_seq_one_letter_code
_entity_poly.pdbx_strand_id
1 'polypeptide(L)'
;MPVEDRAADTWEPLIAIADHAGANWPHRARTALLDLQDESDDDQSERIRLLADCHTAFGSEQALPTQQLLRHLRADPEAPWADYGPRGDGLTARQLGKLLSEYGIQSGTVRFTQGRAKGYRRDSFDDAWARYTPELVTDSNSPGGPPREPALTLVRTPRDDLRGA
;
A
#
# COMPACT_ATOMS: atom_id res chain seq x y z
N MET A 1 21.04 23.98 -14.32
CA MET A 1 20.32 22.69 -14.27
C MET A 1 21.34 21.57 -14.37
N PRO A 2 21.17 20.39 -13.72
CA PRO A 2 19.96 19.88 -13.06
C PRO A 2 20.16 19.39 -11.60
N VAL A 3 19.05 18.93 -11.04
CA VAL A 3 18.70 18.44 -9.68
C VAL A 3 18.91 16.93 -9.53
N GLU A 4 18.91 16.41 -8.30
CA GLU A 4 18.28 15.16 -7.77
C GLU A 4 19.01 14.77 -6.46
N ASP A 5 18.42 15.02 -5.29
CA ASP A 5 17.54 14.10 -4.56
C ASP A 5 18.34 13.30 -3.50
N ARG A 6 18.47 13.92 -2.31
CA ARG A 6 19.14 13.37 -1.12
C ARG A 6 18.09 12.88 -0.10
N ALA A 7 17.36 11.82 -0.44
CA ALA A 7 16.45 11.14 0.48
C ALA A 7 16.82 9.66 0.70
N ALA A 8 18.10 9.31 0.53
CA ALA A 8 18.65 7.96 0.68
C ALA A 8 19.48 7.74 1.97
N ASP A 9 19.25 8.50 3.04
CA ASP A 9 20.24 8.64 4.14
C ASP A 9 19.69 8.33 5.56
N THR A 10 18.96 7.21 5.76
CA THR A 10 18.47 6.88 7.13
C THR A 10 18.73 5.46 7.64
N TRP A 11 19.18 4.50 6.82
CA TRP A 11 19.28 3.11 7.29
C TRP A 11 20.66 2.44 7.18
N GLU A 12 21.68 3.14 6.66
CA GLU A 12 23.05 2.61 6.57
C GLU A 12 23.91 2.76 7.86
N PRO A 13 23.77 3.79 8.72
CA PRO A 13 24.64 3.93 9.89
C PRO A 13 24.28 3.03 11.08
N LEU A 14 23.07 2.44 11.13
CA LEU A 14 22.62 1.61 12.25
C LEU A 14 23.18 0.18 12.23
N ILE A 15 23.61 -0.32 11.07
CA ILE A 15 24.20 -1.66 10.94
C ILE A 15 25.69 -1.68 11.33
N ALA A 16 26.40 -0.56 11.15
CA ALA A 16 27.83 -0.47 11.46
C ALA A 16 28.16 -0.49 12.97
N ILE A 17 27.24 0.00 13.83
CA ILE A 17 27.44 0.02 15.29
C ILE A 17 27.18 -1.37 15.92
N ALA A 18 26.34 -2.20 15.29
CA ALA A 18 25.99 -3.53 15.79
C ALA A 18 27.11 -4.56 15.66
N ASP A 19 28.08 -4.35 14.75
CA ASP A 19 29.17 -5.30 14.51
C ASP A 19 30.23 -5.29 15.65
N HIS A 20 30.21 -4.28 16.53
CA HIS A 20 31.20 -4.13 17.61
C HIS A 20 30.79 -4.73 18.97
N ALA A 21 29.61 -5.36 19.10
CA ALA A 21 29.10 -5.87 20.38
C ALA A 21 28.71 -7.36 20.33
N GLY A 22 29.69 -8.23 20.58
CA GLY A 22 29.55 -9.51 21.27
C GLY A 22 28.35 -10.44 20.93
N ALA A 23 28.61 -11.41 20.06
CA ALA A 23 28.12 -12.80 20.02
C ALA A 23 26.61 -13.18 20.10
N ASN A 24 25.63 -12.27 20.27
CA ASN A 24 24.19 -12.65 20.24
C ASN A 24 23.23 -11.65 19.56
N TRP A 25 23.70 -10.47 19.18
CA TRP A 25 22.90 -9.44 18.52
C TRP A 25 22.54 -9.68 17.04
N PRO A 26 23.41 -10.23 16.18
CA PRO A 26 23.13 -10.27 14.74
C PRO A 26 21.98 -11.23 14.37
N HIS A 27 21.72 -12.27 15.18
CA HIS A 27 20.57 -13.16 14.97
C HIS A 27 19.26 -12.49 15.40
N ARG A 28 19.24 -11.83 16.58
CA ARG A 28 18.07 -11.08 17.05
C ARG A 28 17.74 -9.89 16.16
N ALA A 29 18.74 -9.21 15.63
CA ALA A 29 18.56 -8.12 14.68
C ALA A 29 17.97 -8.61 13.34
N ARG A 30 18.37 -9.78 12.84
CA ARG A 30 17.78 -10.38 11.63
C ARG A 30 16.36 -10.89 11.86
N THR A 31 16.07 -11.50 13.00
CA THR A 31 14.70 -11.90 13.34
C THR A 31 13.80 -10.67 13.49
N ALA A 32 14.24 -9.62 14.18
CA ALA A 32 13.48 -8.37 14.28
C ALA A 32 13.31 -7.68 12.93
N LEU A 33 14.30 -7.76 12.04
CA LEU A 33 14.19 -7.21 10.68
C LEU A 33 13.18 -7.98 9.83
N LEU A 34 13.15 -9.32 9.94
CA LEU A 34 12.17 -10.16 9.25
C LEU A 34 10.76 -9.96 9.80
N ASP A 35 10.61 -9.85 11.12
CA ASP A 35 9.34 -9.53 11.80
C ASP A 35 8.82 -8.15 11.38
N LEU A 36 9.70 -7.14 11.36
CA LEU A 36 9.37 -5.80 10.86
C LEU A 36 9.06 -5.78 9.35
N GLN A 37 9.72 -6.62 8.55
CA GLN A 37 9.43 -6.74 7.12
C GLN A 37 8.09 -7.42 6.86
N ASP A 38 7.76 -8.45 7.64
CA ASP A 38 6.50 -9.20 7.54
C ASP A 38 5.32 -8.31 7.96
N GLU A 39 5.41 -7.61 9.11
CA GLU A 39 4.42 -6.61 9.53
C GLU A 39 4.27 -5.50 8.47
N SER A 40 5.38 -5.02 7.90
CA SER A 40 5.33 -4.00 6.86
C SER A 40 4.62 -4.48 5.59
N ASP A 41 4.83 -5.74 5.19
CA ASP A 41 4.19 -6.30 3.99
C ASP A 41 2.68 -6.53 4.19
N ASP A 42 2.29 -6.99 5.38
CA ASP A 42 0.89 -7.20 5.76
C ASP A 42 0.14 -5.86 5.88
N ASP A 43 0.73 -4.86 6.54
CA ASP A 43 0.21 -3.50 6.62
C ASP A 43 0.04 -2.88 5.22
N GLN A 44 1.02 -3.05 4.33
CA GLN A 44 0.91 -2.54 2.96
C GLN A 44 -0.20 -3.27 2.18
N SER A 45 -0.30 -4.58 2.31
CA SER A 45 -1.32 -5.40 1.67
C SER A 45 -2.74 -5.01 2.12
N GLU A 46 -2.92 -4.80 3.42
CA GLU A 46 -4.19 -4.32 3.99
C GLU A 46 -4.56 -2.93 3.45
N ARG A 47 -3.58 -2.02 3.38
CA ARG A 47 -3.84 -0.64 2.92
C ARG A 47 -4.12 -0.58 1.42
N ILE A 48 -3.48 -1.43 0.60
CA ILE A 48 -3.81 -1.58 -0.82
C ILE A 48 -5.22 -2.17 -0.97
N ARG A 49 -5.56 -3.19 -0.18
CA ARG A 49 -6.92 -3.75 -0.14
C ARG A 49 -7.96 -2.69 0.20
N LEU A 50 -7.69 -1.82 1.17
CA LEU A 50 -8.58 -0.70 1.52
C LEU A 50 -8.85 0.21 0.32
N LEU A 51 -7.83 0.52 -0.49
CA LEU A 51 -8.01 1.33 -1.69
C LEU A 51 -8.92 0.64 -2.71
N ALA A 52 -8.74 -0.67 -2.91
CA ALA A 52 -9.59 -1.46 -3.79
C ALA A 52 -11.04 -1.51 -3.31
N ASP A 53 -11.26 -1.77 -2.02
CA ASP A 53 -12.60 -1.80 -1.44
C ASP A 53 -13.27 -0.42 -1.45
N CYS A 54 -12.49 0.66 -1.29
CA CYS A 54 -12.98 2.02 -1.49
C CYS A 54 -13.44 2.24 -2.94
N HIS A 55 -12.68 1.76 -3.94
CA HIS A 55 -13.06 1.87 -5.35
C HIS A 55 -14.42 1.19 -5.61
N THR A 56 -14.58 -0.03 -5.12
CA THR A 56 -15.85 -0.78 -5.20
C THR A 56 -16.98 -0.05 -4.46
N ALA A 57 -16.72 0.47 -3.27
CA ALA A 57 -17.70 1.23 -2.49
C ALA A 57 -18.17 2.51 -3.18
N PHE A 58 -17.28 3.21 -3.90
CA PHE A 58 -17.64 4.38 -4.71
C PHE A 58 -18.53 4.02 -5.90
N GLY A 59 -18.34 2.85 -6.52
CA GLY A 59 -19.15 2.41 -7.65
C GLY A 59 -19.14 3.42 -8.80
N SER A 60 -20.23 4.18 -8.98
CA SER A 60 -20.33 5.31 -9.94
C SER A 60 -20.48 6.69 -9.27
N GLU A 61 -20.50 6.75 -7.94
CA GLU A 61 -20.64 8.01 -7.20
C GLU A 61 -19.34 8.81 -7.22
N GLN A 62 -19.46 10.14 -7.33
CA GLN A 62 -18.30 11.06 -7.34
C GLN A 62 -17.87 11.48 -5.93
N ALA A 63 -18.75 11.34 -4.94
CA ALA A 63 -18.46 11.66 -3.56
C ALA A 63 -19.32 10.80 -2.62
N LEU A 64 -18.73 10.38 -1.50
CA LEU A 64 -19.42 9.60 -0.47
C LEU A 64 -19.27 10.24 0.91
N PRO A 65 -20.36 10.34 1.69
CA PRO A 65 -20.25 10.66 3.11
C PRO A 65 -19.42 9.59 3.83
N THR A 66 -18.62 9.99 4.83
CA THR A 66 -17.76 9.05 5.57
C THR A 66 -18.56 7.89 6.17
N GLN A 67 -19.77 8.15 6.68
CA GLN A 67 -20.65 7.12 7.25
C GLN A 67 -21.16 6.14 6.19
N GLN A 68 -21.42 6.62 4.98
CA GLN A 68 -21.85 5.79 3.86
C GLN A 68 -20.71 4.87 3.41
N LEU A 69 -19.51 5.44 3.23
CA LEU A 69 -18.31 4.69 2.86
C LEU A 69 -17.99 3.59 3.89
N LEU A 70 -18.03 3.92 5.19
CA LEU A 70 -17.85 2.93 6.25
C LEU A 70 -18.87 1.80 6.20
N ARG A 71 -20.13 2.12 5.90
CA ARG A 71 -21.17 1.09 5.77
C ARG A 71 -20.89 0.16 4.60
N HIS A 72 -20.45 0.70 3.46
CA HIS A 72 -20.08 -0.13 2.30
C HIS A 72 -18.88 -1.02 2.61
N LEU A 73 -17.81 -0.47 3.19
CA LEU A 73 -16.62 -1.24 3.56
C LEU A 73 -16.93 -2.38 4.54
N ARG A 74 -17.79 -2.13 5.53
CA ARG A 74 -18.20 -3.13 6.54
C ARG A 74 -19.28 -4.11 6.04
N ALA A 75 -19.88 -3.87 4.88
CA ALA A 75 -20.94 -4.74 4.36
C ALA A 75 -20.38 -5.98 3.65
N ASP A 76 -19.11 -5.93 3.25
CA ASP A 76 -18.42 -7.06 2.64
C ASP A 76 -17.92 -8.01 3.74
N PRO A 77 -18.42 -9.27 3.80
CA PRO A 77 -18.02 -10.23 4.83
C PRO A 77 -16.66 -10.89 4.54
N GLU A 78 -16.13 -10.77 3.32
CA GLU A 78 -14.82 -11.30 2.95
C GLU A 78 -13.70 -10.30 3.32
N ALA A 79 -14.04 -9.03 3.46
CA ALA A 79 -13.15 -7.97 3.87
C ALA A 79 -12.99 -7.86 5.41
N PRO A 80 -11.79 -7.53 5.90
CA PRO A 80 -11.52 -7.45 7.34
C PRO A 80 -12.17 -6.23 8.02
N TRP A 81 -12.87 -5.37 7.28
CA TRP A 81 -13.35 -4.07 7.77
C TRP A 81 -14.47 -4.17 8.81
N ALA A 82 -15.26 -5.24 8.78
CA ALA A 82 -16.37 -5.45 9.71
C ALA A 82 -15.89 -5.66 11.15
N ASP A 83 -14.77 -6.38 11.32
CA ASP A 83 -14.15 -6.72 12.61
C ASP A 83 -12.79 -6.00 12.79
N TYR A 84 -12.55 -4.94 12.02
CA TYR A 84 -11.26 -4.26 12.03
C TYR A 84 -10.92 -3.60 13.37
N GLY A 85 -9.65 -3.69 13.75
CA GLY A 85 -9.07 -3.05 14.93
C GLY A 85 -8.97 -3.97 16.15
N PRO A 86 -8.31 -3.52 17.22
CA PRO A 86 -7.88 -4.38 18.33
C PRO A 86 -9.02 -4.96 19.16
N ARG A 87 -10.25 -4.49 18.96
CA ARG A 87 -11.45 -4.92 19.71
C ARG A 87 -12.47 -5.65 18.83
N GLY A 88 -12.29 -5.69 17.52
CA GLY A 88 -13.31 -6.27 16.64
C GLY A 88 -14.54 -5.38 16.40
N ASP A 89 -14.53 -4.10 16.78
CA ASP A 89 -15.70 -3.20 16.68
C ASP A 89 -15.95 -2.65 15.25
N GLY A 90 -15.12 -3.07 14.30
CA GLY A 90 -15.13 -2.64 12.91
C GLY A 90 -14.45 -1.30 12.64
N LEU A 91 -14.13 -1.08 11.37
CA LEU A 91 -13.35 0.05 10.89
C LEU A 91 -14.03 1.39 11.23
N THR A 92 -13.43 2.20 12.09
CA THR A 92 -14.01 3.49 12.50
C THR A 92 -13.62 4.63 11.56
N ALA A 93 -14.37 5.74 11.59
CA ALA A 93 -14.04 6.94 10.80
C ALA A 93 -12.62 7.48 11.07
N ARG A 94 -12.14 7.36 12.31
CA ARG A 94 -10.80 7.79 12.71
C ARG A 94 -9.72 6.88 12.13
N GLN A 95 -9.93 5.56 12.17
CA GLN A 95 -9.00 4.59 11.58
C GLN A 95 -8.98 4.73 10.05
N LEU A 96 -10.15 4.83 9.41
CA LEU A 96 -10.26 5.08 7.98
C LEU A 96 -9.48 6.35 7.58
N GLY A 97 -9.67 7.45 8.32
CA GLY A 97 -8.94 8.68 8.07
C GLY A 97 -7.42 8.52 8.22
N LYS A 98 -6.95 7.73 9.21
CA LYS A 98 -5.52 7.45 9.40
C LYS A 98 -4.95 6.67 8.21
N LEU A 99 -5.59 5.57 7.83
CA LEU A 99 -5.15 4.70 6.73
C LEU A 99 -5.10 5.47 5.40
N LEU A 100 -6.13 6.28 5.13
CA LEU A 100 -6.21 7.09 3.91
C LEU A 100 -5.23 8.27 3.89
N SER A 101 -4.91 8.85 5.06
CA SER A 101 -3.99 9.99 5.13
C SER A 101 -2.58 9.64 4.66
N GLU A 102 -2.18 8.38 4.75
CA GLU A 102 -0.87 7.95 4.27
C GLU A 102 -0.78 7.90 2.74
N TYR A 103 -1.92 7.87 2.05
CA TYR A 103 -2.00 8.09 0.60
C TYR A 103 -2.23 9.56 0.23
N GLY A 104 -2.15 10.47 1.21
CA GLY A 104 -2.47 11.89 1.02
C GLY A 104 -3.98 12.16 0.91
N ILE A 105 -4.83 11.17 1.17
CA ILE A 105 -6.28 11.29 1.02
C ILE A 105 -6.91 11.76 2.32
N GLN A 106 -7.62 12.88 2.27
CA GLN A 106 -8.20 13.50 3.46
C GLN A 106 -9.70 13.70 3.33
N SER A 107 -10.40 13.57 4.46
CA SER A 107 -11.84 13.85 4.50
C SER A 107 -12.12 15.36 4.42
N GLY A 108 -12.98 15.74 3.48
CA GLY A 108 -13.42 17.10 3.25
C GLY A 108 -14.85 17.33 3.73
N THR A 109 -15.24 18.61 3.87
CA THR A 109 -16.66 18.96 3.95
C THR A 109 -17.21 19.06 2.54
N VAL A 110 -18.06 18.10 2.15
CA VAL A 110 -18.64 18.00 0.81
C VAL A 110 -20.14 18.34 0.88
N ARG A 111 -20.66 18.99 -0.18
CA ARG A 111 -22.08 19.29 -0.31
C ARG A 111 -22.77 18.12 -1.01
N PHE A 112 -23.67 17.46 -0.29
CA PHE A 112 -24.55 16.41 -0.79
C PHE A 112 -25.97 16.96 -0.94
N THR A 113 -26.86 16.18 -1.56
CA THR A 113 -28.29 16.52 -1.72
C THR A 113 -28.98 16.79 -0.38
N GLN A 114 -28.59 16.06 0.67
CA GLN A 114 -29.18 16.15 2.01
C GLN A 114 -28.51 17.21 2.92
N GLY A 115 -27.45 17.88 2.45
CA GLY A 115 -26.74 18.91 3.21
C GLY A 115 -25.21 18.82 3.11
N ARG A 116 -24.51 19.53 3.98
CA ARG A 116 -23.04 19.47 4.07
C ARG A 116 -22.65 18.40 5.08
N ALA A 117 -21.81 17.45 4.67
CA ALA A 117 -21.31 16.41 5.55
C ALA A 117 -19.81 16.18 5.33
N LYS A 118 -19.17 15.51 6.30
CA LYS A 118 -17.81 15.00 6.11
C LYS A 118 -17.85 13.80 5.16
N GLY A 119 -16.95 13.80 4.18
CA GLY A 119 -16.91 12.79 3.16
C GLY A 119 -15.65 12.86 2.33
N TYR A 120 -15.61 11.97 1.35
CA TYR A 120 -14.49 11.77 0.46
C TYR A 120 -14.93 11.97 -0.98
N ARG A 121 -14.09 12.62 -1.79
CA ARG A 121 -14.30 12.74 -3.23
C ARG A 121 -13.54 11.64 -3.94
N ARG A 122 -14.16 11.05 -4.96
CA ARG A 122 -13.54 10.01 -5.78
C ARG A 122 -12.23 10.47 -6.41
N ASP A 123 -12.21 11.70 -6.91
CA ASP A 123 -11.04 12.35 -7.51
C ASP A 123 -9.81 12.36 -6.59
N SER A 124 -10.00 12.42 -5.26
CA SER A 124 -8.89 12.36 -4.31
C SER A 124 -8.22 10.98 -4.23
N PHE A 125 -8.85 9.94 -4.77
CA PHE A 125 -8.32 8.57 -4.80
C PHE A 125 -7.71 8.23 -6.16
N ASP A 126 -7.89 9.05 -7.19
CA ASP A 126 -7.50 8.71 -8.57
C ASP A 126 -5.99 8.45 -8.69
N ASP A 127 -5.17 9.34 -8.12
CA ASP A 127 -3.71 9.17 -8.05
C ASP A 127 -3.31 7.90 -7.29
N ALA A 128 -3.94 7.66 -6.12
CA ALA A 128 -3.65 6.49 -5.31
C ALA A 128 -4.05 5.20 -6.03
N TRP A 129 -5.19 5.16 -6.70
CA TRP A 129 -5.63 4.01 -7.49
C TRP A 129 -4.72 3.76 -8.69
N ALA A 130 -4.33 4.80 -9.41
CA ALA A 130 -3.40 4.68 -10.54
C ALA A 130 -2.04 4.13 -10.10
N ARG A 131 -1.59 4.48 -8.89
CA ARG A 131 -0.27 4.08 -8.37
C ARG A 131 -0.25 2.72 -7.69
N TYR A 132 -1.26 2.40 -6.89
CA TYR A 132 -1.25 1.23 -6.00
C TYR A 132 -2.23 0.13 -6.42
N THR A 133 -3.23 0.45 -7.25
CA THR A 133 -4.22 -0.52 -7.77
C THR A 133 -4.42 -0.34 -9.28
N PRO A 134 -3.37 -0.44 -10.10
CA PRO A 134 -3.44 -0.11 -11.53
C PRO A 134 -4.40 -1.02 -12.31
N GLU A 135 -4.66 -2.23 -11.82
CA GLU A 135 -5.66 -3.15 -12.37
C GLU A 135 -7.08 -2.56 -12.35
N LEU A 136 -7.44 -1.81 -11.32
CA LEU A 136 -8.77 -1.17 -11.21
C LEU A 136 -8.95 0.00 -12.18
N VAL A 137 -7.85 0.66 -12.55
CA VAL A 137 -7.85 1.79 -13.51
C VAL A 137 -7.82 1.29 -14.96
N THR A 138 -7.15 0.16 -15.19
CA THR A 138 -6.96 -0.42 -16.54
C THR A 138 -8.26 -0.92 -17.17
N ASP A 139 -9.24 -1.35 -16.37
CA ASP A 139 -10.56 -1.78 -16.84
C ASP A 139 -11.42 -0.63 -17.41
N SER A 140 -11.14 0.62 -17.01
CA SER A 140 -11.90 1.79 -17.50
C SER A 140 -11.30 2.43 -18.75
N ASN A 141 -10.04 2.12 -19.09
CA ASN A 141 -9.35 2.74 -20.22
C ASN A 141 -8.24 1.82 -20.78
N SER A 142 -8.63 0.81 -21.57
CA SER A 142 -7.68 0.06 -22.41
C SER A 142 -7.87 0.41 -23.89
N PRO A 143 -6.77 0.74 -24.59
CA PRO A 143 -6.18 -0.32 -25.40
C PRO A 143 -4.70 -0.55 -25.09
N GLY A 144 -4.38 -1.75 -24.61
CA GLY A 144 -3.14 -2.48 -24.90
C GLY A 144 -1.82 -1.95 -24.31
N GLY A 145 -1.50 -2.37 -23.08
CA GLY A 145 -0.12 -2.50 -22.62
C GLY A 145 0.26 -4.00 -22.58
N PRO A 146 1.47 -4.41 -23.03
CA PRO A 146 1.83 -5.83 -23.08
C PRO A 146 1.96 -6.43 -21.67
N PRO A 147 1.71 -7.74 -21.51
CA PRO A 147 1.78 -8.41 -20.23
C PRO A 147 3.20 -8.28 -19.65
N ARG A 148 3.30 -7.81 -18.41
CA ARG A 148 4.53 -7.92 -17.61
C ARG A 148 4.77 -9.40 -17.31
N GLU A 149 5.61 -10.03 -18.13
CA GLU A 149 6.19 -11.33 -17.80
C GLU A 149 7.00 -11.24 -16.49
N PRO A 150 6.95 -12.27 -15.62
CA PRO A 150 7.83 -12.35 -14.47
C PRO A 150 9.26 -12.65 -14.96
N ALA A 151 10.19 -11.72 -14.73
CA ALA A 151 11.60 -11.92 -15.05
C ALA A 151 12.26 -12.94 -14.07
N LEU A 152 11.94 -14.22 -14.24
CA LEU A 152 12.77 -15.32 -13.82
C LEU A 152 13.67 -15.70 -15.00
N THR A 153 14.90 -15.18 -15.03
CA THR A 153 15.95 -15.76 -15.87
C THR A 153 17.21 -15.95 -15.02
N LEU A 154 17.25 -17.14 -14.43
CA LEU A 154 18.46 -17.81 -13.98
C LEU A 154 19.35 -18.07 -15.20
N VAL A 155 20.24 -17.14 -15.54
CA VAL A 155 21.32 -17.42 -16.49
C VAL A 155 22.45 -18.13 -15.76
N ARG A 156 22.39 -19.46 -15.74
CA ARG A 156 23.56 -20.29 -15.42
C ARG A 156 24.42 -20.33 -16.67
N THR A 157 25.53 -19.59 -16.68
CA THR A 157 26.51 -19.60 -17.76
C THR A 157 27.14 -20.99 -17.90
N PRO A 158 27.21 -21.59 -19.10
CA PRO A 158 28.06 -22.75 -19.33
C PRO A 158 29.52 -22.31 -19.38
N ARG A 159 30.36 -23.01 -18.60
CA ARG A 159 31.83 -22.91 -18.61
C ARG A 159 32.37 -24.04 -19.46
N ASP A 160 32.85 -23.70 -20.65
CA ASP A 160 33.61 -24.54 -21.59
C ASP A 160 34.25 -23.53 -22.58
N ASP A 161 35.53 -23.49 -22.96
CA ASP A 161 36.73 -24.28 -22.71
C ASP A 161 37.93 -23.42 -23.22
N LEU A 162 39.15 -23.97 -23.18
CA LEU A 162 40.35 -23.60 -23.98
C LEU A 162 41.28 -22.50 -23.45
N ARG A 163 42.36 -22.95 -22.80
CA ARG A 163 43.68 -22.31 -22.96
C ARG A 163 44.76 -23.37 -23.11
N GLY A 164 45.06 -23.69 -24.38
CA GLY A 164 46.35 -24.24 -24.77
C GLY A 164 47.33 -23.09 -25.06
N ALA A 165 48.50 -23.17 -24.43
CA ALA A 165 49.79 -22.67 -24.91
C ALA A 165 50.87 -23.26 -24.00
#